data_AF-A0A9X5U8E8-F1
#
_entry.id   AF-A0A9X5U8E8-F1
#
_cell.length_a   1.000
_cell.length_b   1.000
_cell.length_c   1.000
_cell.angle_alpha   90.00
_cell.angle_beta   90.00
_cell.angle_gamma   90.00
#
_symmetry.space_group_name_H-M   'P 1'
#
loop_
_entity.id
_entity.type
_entity.pdbx_description
1 polymer ?
#
loop_
_entity_poly.entity_id
_entity_poly.type
_entity_poly.pdbx_seq_one_letter_code
_entity_poly.pdbx_strand_id
1 'polypeptide(L)'
;MDYLGSLVQVDPALFAGYSWTGRTIKYQRAQIRGEYGTRGPTEADEERWAQWLAEEICPTETNRERLASALRSRCRSEKVEPPAVGRRSGRPDRGLRLPAV
;
A
#
# COMPACT_ATOMS: atom_id res chain seq x y z
N MET A 1 10.46 10.93 -17.49
CA MET A 1 9.99 11.81 -16.39
C MET A 1 8.95 12.81 -16.87
N ASP A 2 8.78 12.94 -18.18
CA ASP A 2 7.89 13.91 -18.84
C ASP A 2 6.41 13.70 -18.49
N TYR A 3 6.00 12.43 -18.40
CA TYR A 3 4.65 12.08 -17.94
C TYR A 3 4.33 12.64 -16.55
N LEU A 4 5.22 12.44 -15.57
CA LEU A 4 5.00 12.95 -14.20
C LEU A 4 5.01 14.48 -14.16
N GLY A 5 5.92 15.13 -14.89
CA GLY A 5 5.94 16.59 -15.01
C GLY A 5 4.66 17.15 -15.63
N SER A 6 4.10 16.47 -16.63
CA SER A 6 2.81 16.87 -17.22
C SER A 6 1.65 16.76 -16.22
N LEU A 7 1.64 15.74 -15.36
CA LEU A 7 0.55 15.53 -14.39
C LEU A 7 0.50 16.60 -13.30
N VAL A 8 1.67 17.10 -12.87
CA VAL A 8 1.75 18.12 -11.82
C VAL A 8 2.03 19.53 -12.37
N GLN A 9 2.09 19.68 -13.69
CA GLN A 9 2.42 20.94 -14.38
C GLN A 9 3.77 21.55 -13.94
N VAL A 10 4.77 20.69 -13.76
CA VAL A 10 6.14 21.09 -13.39
C VAL A 10 7.09 20.65 -14.50
N ASP A 11 8.12 21.46 -14.77
CA ASP A 11 9.18 21.10 -15.71
C ASP A 11 9.78 19.73 -15.33
N PRO A 12 9.72 18.72 -16.24
CA PRO A 12 10.31 17.40 -16.03
C PRO A 12 11.77 17.43 -15.59
N ALA A 13 12.55 18.44 -16.00
CA ALA A 13 13.95 18.60 -15.64
C ALA A 13 14.17 18.79 -14.13
N LEU A 14 13.19 19.36 -13.42
CA LEU A 14 13.26 19.55 -11.96
C LEU A 14 13.23 18.21 -11.21
N PHE A 15 12.59 17.18 -11.77
CA PHE A 15 12.61 15.84 -11.18
C PHE A 15 13.94 15.12 -11.32
N ALA A 16 14.78 15.49 -12.29
CA ALA A 16 16.10 14.91 -12.48
C ALA A 16 17.09 15.38 -11.39
N GLY A 17 16.97 16.64 -10.95
CA GLY A 17 17.74 17.19 -9.83
C GLY A 17 17.18 16.86 -8.45
N TYR A 18 15.98 16.30 -8.37
CA TYR A 18 15.31 16.00 -7.10
C TYR A 18 15.87 14.71 -6.46
N SER A 19 16.27 14.80 -5.20
CA SER A 19 16.75 13.63 -4.45
C SER A 19 15.59 12.73 -4.02
N TRP A 20 15.34 11.68 -4.80
CA TRP A 20 14.34 10.64 -4.50
C TRP A 20 14.72 9.72 -3.33
N THR A 21 15.90 9.89 -2.77
CA THR A 21 16.40 9.20 -1.58
C THR A 21 16.75 10.21 -0.48
N GLY A 22 16.91 9.74 0.75
CA GLY A 22 17.31 10.60 1.88
C GLY A 22 16.13 11.13 2.71
N ARG A 23 16.39 12.22 3.46
CA ARG A 23 15.45 12.73 4.48
C ARG A 23 14.34 13.60 3.88
N THR A 24 14.65 14.37 2.84
CA THR A 24 13.69 15.30 2.21
C THR A 24 12.46 14.58 1.67
N ILE A 25 12.64 13.49 0.91
CA ILE A 25 11.51 12.69 0.40
C ILE A 25 10.71 12.01 1.52
N LYS A 26 11.35 11.62 2.63
CA LYS A 26 10.64 11.06 3.79
C LYS A 26 9.75 12.09 4.45
N TYR A 27 10.27 13.31 4.63
CA TYR A 27 9.51 14.42 5.19
C TYR A 27 8.33 14.80 4.29
N GLN A 28 8.55 14.94 2.98
CA GLN A 28 7.47 15.25 2.04
C GLN A 28 6.40 14.17 1.98
N ARG A 29 6.77 12.87 2.03
CA ARG A 29 5.79 11.78 2.14
C ARG A 29 4.96 11.88 3.43
N ALA A 30 5.58 12.28 4.54
CA ALA A 30 4.85 12.49 5.79
C ALA A 30 3.89 13.69 5.70
N GLN A 31 4.29 14.78 5.05
CA GLN A 31 3.40 15.92 4.79
C GLN A 31 2.21 15.49 3.92
N ILE A 32 2.46 14.80 2.80
CA ILE A 32 1.39 14.27 1.92
C ILE A 32 0.43 13.39 2.74
N ARG A 33 0.93 12.48 3.58
CA ARG A 33 0.08 11.66 4.45
C ARG A 33 -0.77 12.49 5.41
N GLY A 34 -0.19 13.53 6.02
CA GLY A 34 -0.90 14.45 6.90
C GLY A 34 -2.04 15.17 6.19
N GLU A 35 -1.79 15.71 5.00
CA GLU A 35 -2.79 16.45 4.21
C GLU A 35 -3.91 15.54 3.68
N TYR A 36 -3.57 14.37 3.15
CA TYR A 36 -4.56 13.46 2.56
C TYR A 36 -5.21 12.52 3.60
N GLY A 37 -4.75 12.54 4.84
CA GLY A 37 -5.18 11.66 5.91
C GLY A 37 -4.90 10.18 5.62
N THR A 38 -3.88 9.90 4.81
CA THR A 38 -3.47 8.52 4.51
C THR A 38 -2.45 8.02 5.54
N ARG A 39 -2.54 6.75 5.91
CA ARG A 39 -1.62 6.14 6.87
C ARG A 39 -0.99 4.87 6.33
N GLY A 40 0.13 4.47 6.92
CA GLY A 40 0.72 3.16 6.65
C GLY A 40 -0.17 2.02 7.15
N PRO A 41 -0.06 0.82 6.57
CA PRO A 41 -0.77 -0.37 7.03
C PRO A 41 -0.25 -0.80 8.41
N THR A 42 -1.16 -1.28 9.26
CA THR A 42 -0.85 -1.95 10.52
C THR A 42 -1.14 -3.45 10.41
N GLU A 43 -0.59 -4.25 11.34
CA GLU A 43 -0.86 -5.69 11.41
C GLU A 43 -2.37 -6.00 11.54
N ALA A 44 -3.11 -5.15 12.26
CA ALA A 44 -4.56 -5.28 12.37
C ALA A 44 -5.30 -5.03 11.05
N ASP A 45 -4.77 -4.20 10.15
CA ASP A 45 -5.35 -4.03 8.82
C ASP A 45 -5.06 -5.23 7.94
N GLU A 46 -3.86 -5.79 8.04
CA GLU A 46 -3.47 -6.98 7.28
C GLU A 46 -4.35 -8.18 7.65
N GLU A 47 -4.59 -8.41 8.95
CA GLU A 47 -5.50 -9.45 9.41
C GLU A 47 -6.93 -9.22 8.89
N ARG A 48 -7.44 -8.00 8.99
CA ARG A 48 -8.78 -7.63 8.49
C ARG A 48 -8.90 -7.87 6.98
N TRP A 49 -7.87 -7.51 6.21
CA TRP A 49 -7.86 -7.73 4.77
C TRP A 49 -7.72 -9.20 4.40
N ALA A 50 -6.92 -9.98 5.15
CA ALA A 50 -6.79 -11.42 4.95
C ALA A 50 -8.13 -12.14 5.19
N GLN A 51 -8.82 -11.80 6.28
CA GLN A 51 -10.15 -12.31 6.57
C GLN A 51 -11.15 -11.94 5.48
N TRP A 52 -11.22 -10.65 5.11
CA TRP A 52 -12.10 -10.19 4.03
C TRP A 52 -11.83 -10.88 2.69
N LEU A 53 -10.55 -11.05 2.32
CA LEU A 53 -10.18 -11.75 1.09
C LEU A 53 -10.65 -13.21 1.12
N ALA A 54 -10.51 -13.89 2.27
CA ALA A 54 -10.91 -15.29 2.43
C ALA A 54 -12.43 -15.47 2.38
N GLU A 55 -13.19 -14.57 3.00
CA GLU A 55 -14.65 -14.67 3.12
C GLU A 55 -15.39 -14.20 1.85
N GLU A 56 -14.96 -13.08 1.26
CA GLU A 56 -15.77 -12.39 0.24
C GLU A 56 -15.25 -12.58 -1.19
N ILE A 57 -13.94 -12.76 -1.38
CA ILE A 57 -13.33 -12.72 -2.72
C ILE A 57 -12.83 -14.10 -3.17
N CYS A 58 -12.11 -14.82 -2.31
CA CYS A 58 -11.53 -16.14 -2.60
C CYS A 58 -12.55 -17.19 -3.09
N PRO A 59 -13.82 -17.19 -2.63
CA PRO A 59 -14.82 -18.13 -3.13
C PRO A 59 -15.17 -17.93 -4.61
N THR A 60 -14.97 -16.73 -5.16
CA THR A 60 -15.39 -16.36 -6.52
C THR A 60 -14.20 -16.13 -7.47
N GLU A 61 -13.05 -15.73 -6.93
CA GLU A 61 -11.89 -15.32 -7.72
C GLU A 61 -10.60 -15.81 -7.08
N THR A 62 -9.87 -16.67 -7.81
CA THR A 62 -8.57 -17.22 -7.38
C THR A 62 -7.39 -16.54 -8.09
N ASN A 63 -7.65 -15.70 -9.10
CA ASN A 63 -6.59 -15.01 -9.82
C ASN A 63 -5.89 -13.98 -8.92
N ARG A 64 -4.60 -14.21 -8.66
CA ARG A 64 -3.76 -13.40 -7.78
C ARG A 64 -3.70 -11.91 -8.17
N GLU A 65 -3.72 -11.59 -9.46
CA GLU A 65 -3.69 -10.19 -9.91
C GLU A 65 -5.00 -9.47 -9.60
N ARG A 66 -6.13 -10.17 -9.76
CA ARG A 66 -7.45 -9.64 -9.42
C ARG A 66 -7.61 -9.47 -7.91
N LEU A 67 -7.12 -10.42 -7.11
CA LEU A 67 -7.04 -10.29 -5.65
C LEU A 67 -6.21 -9.07 -5.24
N ALA A 68 -5.03 -8.88 -5.84
CA ALA A 68 -4.18 -7.73 -5.55
C ALA A 68 -4.81 -6.40 -5.95
N SER A 69 -5.55 -6.37 -7.07
CA SER A 69 -6.31 -5.18 -7.50
C SER A 69 -7.44 -4.84 -6.53
N ALA A 70 -8.21 -5.85 -6.10
CA ALA A 70 -9.29 -5.70 -5.13
C ALA A 70 -8.76 -5.18 -3.78
N LEU A 71 -7.65 -5.75 -3.30
CA LEU A 71 -6.97 -5.30 -2.09
C LEU A 71 -6.53 -3.82 -2.21
N ARG A 72 -5.89 -3.43 -3.33
CA ARG A 72 -5.51 -2.02 -3.56
C ARG A 72 -6.71 -1.07 -3.59
N SER A 73 -7.87 -1.54 -4.03
CA SER A 73 -9.11 -0.76 -3.97
C SER A 73 -9.59 -0.58 -2.52
N ARG A 74 -9.57 -1.67 -1.75
CA ARG A 74 -9.94 -1.66 -0.33
C ARG A 74 -9.03 -0.75 0.49
N CYS A 75 -7.71 -0.87 0.33
CA CYS A 75 -6.74 0.00 0.99
C CYS A 75 -7.04 1.49 0.72
N ARG A 76 -7.36 1.86 -0.54
CA ARG A 76 -7.73 3.22 -0.91
C ARG A 76 -9.01 3.70 -0.20
N SER A 77 -10.03 2.85 -0.11
CA SER A 77 -11.28 3.20 0.61
C SER A 77 -11.06 3.41 2.11
N GLU A 78 -10.10 2.69 2.70
CA GLU A 78 -9.75 2.81 4.12
C GLU A 78 -8.67 3.86 4.39
N LYS A 79 -8.23 4.60 3.35
CA LYS A 79 -7.11 5.56 3.39
C LYS A 79 -5.81 4.95 3.93
N VAL A 80 -5.63 3.66 3.73
CA VAL A 80 -4.39 2.95 4.09
C VAL A 80 -3.54 2.80 2.84
N GLU A 81 -2.25 3.12 2.95
CA GLU A 81 -1.32 2.86 1.87
C GLU A 81 -1.18 1.35 1.65
N PRO A 82 -1.24 0.87 0.39
CA PRO A 82 -1.02 -0.55 0.12
C PRO A 82 0.39 -0.95 0.58
N PRO A 83 0.56 -2.17 1.13
CA PRO A 83 1.85 -2.63 1.60
C PRO A 83 2.87 -2.62 0.44
N ALA A 84 4.04 -2.05 0.70
CA ALA A 84 5.11 -1.99 -0.29
C ALA A 84 5.51 -3.42 -0.70
N VAL A 85 5.70 -3.66 -1.99
CA VAL A 85 6.14 -4.96 -2.51
C VAL A 85 7.45 -5.36 -1.80
N GLY A 86 7.43 -6.49 -1.09
CA GLY A 86 8.59 -6.99 -0.36
C GLY A 86 8.68 -6.57 1.12
N ARG A 87 7.83 -5.65 1.62
CA ARG A 87 7.59 -5.57 3.06
C ARG A 87 6.68 -6.72 3.46
N ARG A 88 7.26 -7.75 4.05
CA ARG A 88 6.56 -8.51 5.08
C ARG A 88 6.42 -7.57 6.28
N SER A 89 5.22 -7.40 6.82
CA SER A 89 5.08 -6.90 8.19
C SER A 89 5.83 -7.84 9.15
N GLY A 90 5.89 -7.46 10.42
CA GLY A 90 6.77 -8.03 11.42
C GLY A 90 6.94 -9.56 11.37
N ARG A 91 8.12 -9.99 11.82
CA ARG A 91 8.47 -11.35 12.23
C ARG A 91 7.21 -12.11 12.69
N PRO A 92 6.88 -13.29 12.13
CA PRO A 92 5.65 -13.98 12.48
C PRO A 92 5.65 -14.23 13.99
N ASP A 93 4.72 -13.58 14.69
CA ASP A 93 4.49 -13.91 16.08
C ASP A 93 3.94 -15.33 16.12
N ARG A 94 4.53 -16.15 16.99
CA ARG A 94 4.09 -17.52 17.27
C ARG A 94 2.61 -17.47 17.67
N GLY A 95 1.70 -17.85 16.77
CA GLY A 95 0.30 -17.89 17.19
C GLY A 95 -0.76 -18.33 16.20
N LEU A 96 -0.54 -18.26 14.88
CA LEU A 96 -1.57 -18.68 13.93
C LEU A 96 -1.56 -20.20 13.73
N ARG A 97 -2.13 -20.95 14.69
CA ARG A 97 -2.70 -22.27 14.42
C ARG A 97 -3.91 -22.05 13.53
N LEU A 98 -3.76 -22.31 12.24
CA LEU A 98 -4.90 -22.60 11.37
C LEU A 98 -5.54 -23.91 11.87
N PRO A 99 -6.85 -23.97 12.13
CA PRO A 99 -7.51 -25.26 12.33
C PRO A 99 -7.45 -26.05 11.02
N ALA A 100 -7.00 -27.30 11.12
CA ALA A 100 -7.07 -28.25 10.03
C ALA A 100 -8.55 -28.47 9.69
N VAL A 101 -8.90 -28.22 8.42
CA VAL A 101 -10.05 -28.84 7.76
C VAL A 101 -9.50 -29.92 6.84
#